data_AF-A0A2D9CDH3-F1
#
_entry.id   AF-A0A2D9CDH3-F1
#
_cell.length_a   1.000
_cell.length_b   1.000
_cell.length_c   1.000
_cell.angle_alpha   90.00
_cell.angle_beta   90.00
_cell.angle_gamma   90.00
#
_symmetry.space_group_name_H-M   'P 1'
#
loop_
_entity.id
_entity.type
_entity.pdbx_description
1 polymer ?
#
loop_
_entity_poly.entity_id
_entity_poly.type
_entity_poly.pdbx_seq_one_letter_code
_entity_poly.pdbx_strand_id
1 'polypeptide(L)'
;MKTFIFILMLLESNGDPSAVGDNGKAIGCLQIHPVLVYDVNRIANTKYTLNDRLDPVKSQEMAFIYFRHYLGNSAKPEEMARLWNSGPDWKNKKHLTNNYWKKYKKTYYDFCVTLRASQ
;
A
#
# COMPACT_ATOMS: atom_id res chain seq x y z
N MET A 1 -1.68 11.61 1.68
CA MET A 1 -1.55 10.35 0.90
C MET A 1 -0.11 10.04 0.50
N LYS A 2 0.66 10.96 -0.11
CA LYS A 2 2.07 10.70 -0.50
C LYS A 2 2.94 10.12 0.63
N THR A 3 3.00 10.79 1.78
CA THR A 3 3.74 10.30 2.96
C THR A 3 3.26 8.91 3.40
N PHE A 4 1.94 8.66 3.35
CA PHE A 4 1.39 7.36 3.73
C PHE A 4 1.90 6.25 2.82
N ILE A 5 1.84 6.45 1.50
CA ILE A 5 2.31 5.46 0.50
C ILE A 5 3.82 5.21 0.66
N PHE A 6 4.60 6.24 0.96
CA PHE A 6 6.03 6.06 1.24
C PHE A 6 6.27 5.16 2.47
N ILE A 7 5.55 5.38 3.57
CA ILE A 7 5.66 4.52 4.76
C ILE A 7 5.17 3.10 4.48
N LEU A 8 4.12 2.98 3.66
CA LEU A 8 3.60 1.68 3.22
C LEU A 8 4.67 0.90 2.44
N MET A 9 5.38 1.57 1.54
CA MET A 9 6.50 1.01 0.78
C MET A 9 7.65 0.54 1.68
N LEU A 10 7.97 1.31 2.73
CA LEU A 10 8.94 0.88 3.74
C LEU A 10 8.46 -0.35 4.51
N LEU A 11 7.17 -0.39 4.88
CA LEU A 11 6.58 -1.50 5.61
C LEU A 11 6.53 -2.80 4.77
N GLU A 12 6.19 -2.70 3.49
CA GLU A 12 5.92 -3.85 2.63
C GLU A 12 7.19 -4.54 2.13
N SER A 13 8.22 -3.77 1.75
CA SER A 13 9.45 -4.36 1.20
C SER A 13 10.72 -3.56 1.49
N ASN A 14 10.65 -2.58 2.39
CA ASN A 14 11.73 -1.62 2.57
C ASN A 14 12.12 -0.90 1.26
N GLY A 15 11.15 -0.72 0.35
CA GLY A 15 11.36 -0.07 -0.95
C GLY A 15 11.97 -0.94 -2.05
N ASP A 16 12.17 -2.24 -1.82
CA ASP A 16 12.69 -3.15 -2.84
C ASP A 16 11.68 -3.35 -4.00
N PRO A 17 11.97 -2.89 -5.23
CA PRO A 17 11.11 -3.07 -6.40
C PRO A 17 11.05 -4.51 -6.90
N SER A 18 12.00 -5.36 -6.51
CA SER A 18 12.09 -6.77 -6.91
C SER A 18 11.51 -7.75 -5.89
N ALA A 19 10.98 -7.23 -4.76
CA ALA A 19 10.47 -8.05 -3.68
C ALA A 19 9.35 -9.01 -4.12
N VAL A 20 9.45 -10.26 -3.67
CA VAL A 20 8.48 -11.31 -3.94
C VAL A 20 7.97 -11.88 -2.61
N GLY A 21 6.69 -11.70 -2.34
CA GLY A 21 6.01 -12.21 -1.16
C GLY A 21 4.78 -13.04 -1.50
N ASP A 22 4.12 -13.55 -0.47
CA ASP A 22 2.93 -14.41 -0.55
C ASP A 22 3.03 -15.48 -1.66
N ASN A 23 4.13 -16.24 -1.67
CA ASN A 23 4.41 -17.28 -2.66
C ASN A 23 4.31 -16.79 -4.12
N GLY A 24 4.75 -15.56 -4.40
CA GLY A 24 4.76 -14.97 -5.74
C GLY A 24 3.52 -14.15 -6.09
N LYS A 25 2.54 -14.02 -5.18
CA LYS A 25 1.35 -13.21 -5.42
C LYS A 25 1.59 -11.74 -5.15
N ALA A 26 2.35 -11.41 -4.11
CA ALA A 26 2.68 -10.05 -3.72
C ALA A 26 4.00 -9.62 -4.37
N ILE A 27 3.97 -8.62 -5.25
CA ILE A 27 5.13 -8.23 -6.05
C ILE A 27 5.49 -6.75 -5.86
N GLY A 28 6.79 -6.50 -5.79
CA GLY A 28 7.42 -5.20 -5.85
C GLY A 28 7.32 -4.39 -4.56
N CYS A 29 7.62 -3.10 -4.69
CA CYS A 29 7.88 -2.20 -3.56
C CYS A 29 6.69 -2.01 -2.60
N LEU A 30 5.48 -2.31 -3.08
CA LEU A 30 4.23 -2.22 -2.34
C LEU A 30 3.54 -3.58 -2.19
N GLN A 31 4.21 -4.68 -2.56
CA GLN A 31 3.68 -6.04 -2.41
C GLN A 31 2.28 -6.19 -3.03
N ILE A 32 2.10 -5.66 -4.25
CA ILE A 32 0.79 -5.56 -4.91
C ILE A 32 0.36 -6.93 -5.45
N HIS A 33 -0.89 -7.33 -5.17
CA HIS A 33 -1.50 -8.54 -5.72
C HIS A 33 -2.16 -8.30 -7.09
N PRO A 34 -2.33 -9.34 -7.93
CA PRO A 34 -3.03 -9.23 -9.21
C PRO A 34 -4.43 -8.61 -9.12
N VAL A 35 -5.17 -8.92 -8.05
CA VAL A 35 -6.52 -8.38 -7.83
C VAL A 35 -6.55 -6.85 -7.78
N LEU A 36 -5.55 -6.21 -7.17
CA LEU A 36 -5.46 -4.75 -7.13
C LEU A 36 -5.19 -4.17 -8.51
N VAL A 37 -4.33 -4.81 -9.31
CA VAL A 37 -4.05 -4.38 -10.70
C VAL A 37 -5.34 -4.42 -11.53
N TYR A 38 -6.10 -5.51 -11.43
CA TYR A 38 -7.39 -5.64 -12.11
C TYR A 38 -8.40 -4.61 -11.63
N ASP A 39 -8.46 -4.34 -10.33
CA ASP A 39 -9.33 -3.31 -9.76
C ASP A 39 -8.97 -1.92 -10.27
N VAL A 40 -7.69 -1.53 -10.26
CA VAL A 40 -7.26 -0.20 -10.74
C VAL A 40 -7.58 -0.04 -12.23
N ASN A 41 -7.32 -1.07 -13.05
CA ASN A 41 -7.70 -1.06 -14.46
C ASN A 41 -9.21 -0.88 -14.66
N ARG A 42 -10.04 -1.59 -13.88
CA ARG A 42 -11.49 -1.45 -13.92
C ARG A 42 -11.96 -0.06 -13.44
N ILE A 43 -11.37 0.46 -12.37
CA ILE A 43 -11.75 1.72 -11.70
C ILE A 43 -11.42 2.94 -12.56
N ALA A 44 -10.22 2.96 -13.13
CA ALA A 44 -9.66 4.13 -13.81
C ALA A 44 -9.53 3.96 -15.33
N ASN A 45 -10.03 2.86 -15.89
CA ASN A 45 -9.90 2.51 -17.31
C ASN A 45 -8.44 2.52 -17.79
N THR A 46 -7.52 2.03 -16.94
CA THR A 46 -6.09 1.93 -17.23
C THR A 46 -5.73 0.57 -17.85
N LYS A 47 -4.48 0.43 -18.31
CA LYS A 47 -3.96 -0.80 -18.95
C LYS A 47 -2.72 -1.35 -18.26
N TYR A 48 -2.66 -1.26 -16.93
CA TYR A 48 -1.56 -1.82 -16.15
C TYR A 48 -1.47 -3.34 -16.33
N THR A 49 -0.26 -3.82 -16.46
CA THR A 49 0.09 -5.23 -16.52
C THR A 49 0.57 -5.70 -15.15
N LEU A 50 0.65 -7.02 -14.97
CA LEU A 50 1.20 -7.59 -13.74
C LEU A 50 2.68 -7.23 -13.51
N ASN A 51 3.44 -6.92 -14.55
CA ASN A 51 4.84 -6.52 -14.44
C ASN A 51 5.00 -5.07 -13.98
N ASP A 52 3.99 -4.22 -14.16
CA ASP A 52 4.04 -2.83 -13.72
C ASP A 52 4.11 -2.67 -12.19
N ARG A 53 3.87 -3.75 -11.43
CA ARG A 53 4.11 -3.81 -9.98
C ARG A 53 5.59 -3.75 -9.60
N LEU A 54 6.50 -4.04 -10.53
CA LEU A 54 7.95 -3.92 -10.33
C LEU A 54 8.45 -2.48 -10.54
N ASP A 55 7.63 -1.61 -11.15
CA ASP A 55 7.93 -0.20 -11.32
C ASP A 55 7.42 0.59 -10.09
N PRO A 56 8.29 1.26 -9.32
CA PRO A 56 7.88 1.99 -8.13
C PRO A 56 6.92 3.15 -8.39
N VAL A 57 7.03 3.82 -9.55
CA VAL A 57 6.19 4.97 -9.89
C VAL A 57 4.78 4.47 -10.20
N LYS A 58 4.67 3.44 -11.05
CA LYS A 58 3.37 2.83 -11.39
C LYS A 58 2.71 2.19 -10.17
N SER A 59 3.49 1.56 -9.30
CA SER A 59 2.99 0.98 -8.05
C SER A 59 2.36 2.04 -7.14
N GLN A 60 3.01 3.20 -7.00
CA GLN A 60 2.47 4.32 -6.22
C GLN A 60 1.21 4.91 -6.87
N GLU A 61 1.16 4.99 -8.20
CA GLU A 61 -0.02 5.46 -8.93
C GLU A 61 -1.21 4.51 -8.75
N MET A 62 -0.99 3.20 -8.91
CA MET A 62 -2.01 2.18 -8.64
C MET A 62 -2.54 2.26 -7.21
N ALA A 63 -1.65 2.41 -6.22
CA ALA A 63 -2.05 2.59 -4.83
C ALA A 63 -2.88 3.88 -4.62
N PHE A 64 -2.48 4.98 -5.26
CA PHE A 64 -3.21 6.24 -5.20
C PHE A 64 -4.63 6.12 -5.77
N ILE A 65 -4.77 5.51 -6.96
CA ILE A 65 -6.07 5.24 -7.59
C ILE A 65 -6.95 4.40 -6.65
N TYR A 66 -6.38 3.33 -6.10
CA TYR A 66 -7.07 2.42 -5.19
C TYR A 66 -7.60 3.14 -3.94
N PHE A 67 -6.75 3.91 -3.25
CA PHE A 67 -7.18 4.66 -2.06
C PHE A 67 -8.22 5.72 -2.38
N ARG A 68 -8.05 6.47 -3.47
CA ARG A 68 -8.99 7.53 -3.88
C ARG A 68 -10.37 6.96 -4.20
N HIS A 69 -10.43 5.80 -4.84
CA HIS A 69 -11.70 5.17 -5.17
C HIS A 69 -12.46 4.70 -3.92
N TYR A 70 -11.80 3.98 -3.02
CA TYR A 70 -12.49 3.34 -1.88
C TYR A 70 -12.66 4.25 -0.65
N LEU A 71 -11.84 5.30 -0.49
CA LEU A 71 -11.85 6.16 0.70
C LEU A 71 -11.98 7.66 0.41
N GLY A 72 -11.88 8.08 -0.85
CA GLY A 72 -11.95 9.48 -1.24
C GLY A 72 -10.71 10.30 -0.82
N ASN A 73 -10.90 11.62 -0.71
CA ASN A 73 -9.79 12.58 -0.59
C ASN A 73 -9.34 12.81 0.86
N SER A 74 -10.22 12.53 1.81
CA SER A 74 -10.06 12.81 3.24
C SER A 74 -9.77 11.55 4.07
N ALA A 75 -9.32 10.48 3.41
CA ALA A 75 -9.03 9.19 4.02
C ALA A 75 -8.01 9.32 5.17
N LYS A 76 -8.33 8.73 6.33
CA LYS A 76 -7.40 8.68 7.46
C LYS A 76 -6.36 7.58 7.25
N PRO A 77 -5.12 7.73 7.78
CA PRO A 77 -4.08 6.71 7.68
C PRO A 77 -4.52 5.30 8.12
N GLU A 78 -5.31 5.20 9.18
CA GLU A 78 -5.82 3.91 9.65
C GLU A 78 -6.73 3.25 8.62
N GLU A 79 -7.62 4.00 7.96
CA GLU A 79 -8.53 3.46 6.95
C GLU A 79 -7.74 2.96 5.73
N MET A 80 -6.73 3.72 5.29
CA MET A 80 -5.83 3.30 4.22
C MET A 80 -5.07 2.02 4.59
N ALA A 81 -4.52 1.91 5.80
CA ALA A 81 -3.81 0.71 6.23
C ALA A 81 -4.73 -0.52 6.30
N ARG A 82 -5.96 -0.35 6.78
CA ARG A 82 -6.94 -1.45 6.87
C ARG A 82 -7.43 -1.90 5.49
N LEU A 83 -7.70 -0.94 4.61
CA LEU A 83 -8.05 -1.20 3.21
C LEU A 83 -6.93 -1.96 2.50
N TRP A 84 -5.67 -1.54 2.66
CA TRP A 84 -4.54 -2.21 2.03
C TRP A 84 -4.39 -3.67 2.50
N ASN A 85 -4.53 -3.93 3.79
CA ASN A 85 -4.36 -5.27 4.35
C ASN A 85 -5.52 -6.24 4.07
N SER A 86 -6.74 -5.77 3.84
CA SER A 86 -7.92 -6.66 3.78
C SER A 86 -8.90 -6.35 2.66
N GLY A 87 -8.56 -5.43 1.77
CA GLY A 87 -9.38 -5.04 0.64
C GLY A 87 -10.63 -4.25 1.04
N PRO A 88 -11.59 -4.04 0.11
CA PRO A 88 -12.73 -3.13 0.31
C PRO A 88 -13.65 -3.54 1.46
N ASP A 89 -13.64 -4.81 1.83
CA ASP A 89 -14.43 -5.39 2.93
C ASP A 89 -13.76 -5.24 4.31
N TRP A 90 -12.72 -4.42 4.44
CA TRP A 90 -11.95 -4.26 5.68
C TRP A 90 -12.79 -3.87 6.90
N LYS A 91 -13.95 -3.22 6.71
CA LYS A 91 -14.85 -2.84 7.81
C LYS A 91 -15.40 -4.06 8.55
N ASN A 92 -15.78 -5.10 7.82
CA ASN A 92 -16.21 -6.38 8.38
C ASN A 92 -15.03 -7.20 8.94
N LYS A 93 -13.81 -6.90 8.49
CA LYS A 93 -12.55 -7.56 8.90
C LYS A 93 -11.68 -6.71 9.83
N LYS A 94 -12.26 -5.70 10.50
CA LYS A 94 -11.48 -4.71 11.27
C LYS A 94 -10.61 -5.34 12.36
N HIS A 95 -11.08 -6.40 13.00
CA HIS A 95 -10.32 -7.10 14.03
C HIS A 95 -9.03 -7.76 13.48
N LEU A 96 -9.06 -8.24 12.23
CA LEU A 96 -7.93 -8.89 11.55
C LEU A 96 -6.84 -7.88 11.11
N THR A 97 -7.20 -6.62 10.92
CA THR A 97 -6.29 -5.57 10.42
C THR A 97 -5.54 -4.82 11.54
N ASN A 98 -5.82 -5.14 12.81
CA ASN A 98 -5.22 -4.43 13.96
C ASN A 98 -3.70 -4.59 14.02
N ASN A 99 -3.18 -5.78 13.73
CA ASN A 99 -1.73 -6.02 13.73
C ASN A 99 -1.04 -5.26 12.61
N TYR A 100 -1.66 -5.22 11.42
CA TYR A 100 -1.14 -4.44 10.30
C TYR A 100 -1.10 -2.93 10.62
N TRP A 101 -2.17 -2.39 11.23
CA TRP A 101 -2.19 -1.00 11.67
C TRP A 101 -1.10 -0.68 12.72
N LYS A 102 -0.87 -1.58 13.68
CA LYS A 102 0.24 -1.43 14.64
C LYS A 102 1.59 -1.39 13.95
N LYS A 103 1.84 -2.27 12.97
CA LYS A 103 3.08 -2.28 12.17
C LYS A 103 3.27 -0.95 11.43
N TYR A 104 2.25 -0.46 10.73
CA TYR A 104 2.32 0.83 10.05
C TYR A 104 2.69 1.98 10.99
N LYS A 105 2.04 2.07 12.16
CA LYS A 105 2.37 3.11 13.16
C LYS A 105 3.81 3.02 13.64
N LYS A 106 4.33 1.80 13.85
CA LYS A 106 5.72 1.59 14.22
C LYS A 106 6.66 2.08 13.12
N THR A 107 6.43 1.66 11.87
CA THR A 107 7.24 2.09 10.71
C THR A 107 7.24 3.61 10.55
N TYR A 108 6.08 4.26 10.72
CA TYR A 108 5.98 5.72 10.71
C TYR A 108 6.80 6.38 11.83
N TYR A 109 6.69 5.87 13.06
CA TYR A 109 7.45 6.38 14.19
C TYR A 109 8.97 6.25 13.95
N ASP A 110 9.43 5.07 13.54
CA ASP A 110 10.83 4.80 13.26
C ASP A 110 11.36 5.74 12.15
N PHE A 111 10.59 5.94 11.08
CA PHE A 111 10.93 6.91 10.03
C PHE A 111 11.09 8.33 10.57
N CYS A 112 10.16 8.79 11.42
CA CYS A 112 10.23 10.12 12.02
C CYS A 112 11.45 10.28 12.96
N VAL A 113 11.83 9.23 13.68
CA VAL A 113 13.01 9.25 14.56
C VAL A 113 14.28 9.35 13.71
N THR A 114 14.43 8.50 12.69
CA THR A 114 15.59 8.52 11.79
C THR A 114 15.73 9.87 11.08
N LEU A 115 14.64 10.44 10.57
CA LEU A 115 14.67 11.73 9.88
C LEU A 115 15.14 12.89 10.77
N ARG A 116 14.86 12.82 12.09
CA ARG A 116 15.31 13.82 13.06
C ARG A 116 16.77 13.63 13.48
N ALA A 117 17.27 12.39 13.49
CA ALA A 117 18.66 12.10 13.82
C ALA A 117 19.64 12.49 12.69
N SER A 118 19.14 12.63 11.46
CA SER A 118 19.92 13.02 10.28
C SER A 118 19.94 14.54 10.02
N GLN A 119 19.35 15.35 10.91
CA GLN A 119 19.34 16.81 10.86
C GLN A 119 20.19 17.38 12.00
#